data_AF-A0A947VWG1-F1
#
_entry.id   AF-A0A947VWG1-F1
#
_cell.length_a   1.000
_cell.length_b   1.000
_cell.length_c   1.000
_cell.angle_alpha   90.00
_cell.angle_beta   90.00
_cell.angle_gamma   90.00
#
_symmetry.space_group_name_H-M   'P 1'
#
loop_
_entity.id
_entity.type
_entity.pdbx_description
1 polymer ?
#
loop_
_entity_poly.entity_id
_entity_poly.type
_entity_poly.pdbx_seq_one_letter_code
_entity_poly.pdbx_strand_id
1 'polypeptide(L)'
;FIGLIFIFQYLGTIISSRHYSHYLLQAVTGFALLTCLFARRIRRSSLTTKKINFIFVYLLIIISGLCYFTKGGGIGVNYGVAKLDGRNLGYKLYAYYETFVNYKILNKISINDYNYFFNDEETHMLTLKRTLNNEFTEISKDSIYIYTDRGWTYPYLDIRIPTFYSTAYHTNLASDGSERLIRELKEFDPKLIVMEQGIPSFEELDTLLSQRYQYVYEDNKYEYYEMR
;
A
#
# COMPACT_ATOMS: atom_id res chain seq x y z
N PHE A 1 15.32 30.05 -6.00
CA PHE A 1 15.42 28.73 -6.67
C PHE A 1 15.03 27.58 -5.75
N ILE A 2 15.81 27.20 -4.72
CA ILE A 2 15.49 26.03 -3.86
C ILE A 2 14.09 26.12 -3.21
N GLY A 3 13.67 27.32 -2.77
CA GLY A 3 12.30 27.52 -2.28
C GLY A 3 11.21 27.24 -3.32
N LEU A 4 11.46 27.54 -4.61
CA LEU A 4 10.52 27.23 -5.69
C LEU A 4 10.43 25.72 -5.95
N ILE A 5 11.57 25.00 -5.89
CA ILE A 5 11.59 23.53 -5.98
C ILE A 5 10.74 22.92 -4.87
N PHE A 6 10.94 23.37 -3.62
CA PHE A 6 10.17 22.88 -2.50
C PHE A 6 8.67 23.20 -2.65
N ILE A 7 8.31 24.44 -3.02
CA ILE A 7 6.91 24.81 -3.23
C ILE A 7 6.29 23.92 -4.31
N PHE A 8 6.97 23.72 -5.43
CA PHE A 8 6.47 22.87 -6.50
C PHE A 8 6.26 21.43 -6.05
N GLN A 9 7.23 20.83 -5.36
CA GLN A 9 7.13 19.47 -4.82
C GLN A 9 6.03 19.35 -3.77
N TYR A 10 5.95 20.30 -2.83
CA TYR A 10 4.96 20.31 -1.77
C TYR A 10 3.53 20.51 -2.31
N LEU A 11 3.36 21.37 -3.31
CA LEU A 11 2.09 21.51 -4.01
C LEU A 11 1.75 20.24 -4.79
N GLY A 12 2.71 19.60 -5.47
CA GLY A 12 2.50 18.30 -6.11
C GLY A 12 2.02 17.23 -5.12
N THR A 13 2.58 17.20 -3.92
CA THR A 13 2.15 16.35 -2.82
C THR A 13 0.71 16.62 -2.36
N ILE A 14 0.23 17.88 -2.39
CA ILE A 14 -1.09 18.31 -1.88
C ILE A 14 -2.19 18.31 -2.95
N ILE A 15 -1.85 18.52 -4.22
CA ILE A 15 -2.83 18.63 -5.32
C ILE A 15 -3.36 17.26 -5.74
N SER A 16 -2.69 16.17 -5.34
CA SER A 16 -3.22 14.82 -5.54
C SER A 16 -4.60 14.70 -4.90
N SER A 17 -5.59 14.21 -5.65
CA SER A 17 -6.93 13.93 -5.14
C SER A 17 -6.95 12.82 -4.08
N ARG A 18 -5.81 12.14 -3.89
CA ARG A 18 -5.62 11.06 -2.92
C ARG A 18 -4.65 11.50 -1.83
N HIS A 19 -5.04 11.34 -0.57
CA HIS A 19 -4.26 11.80 0.58
C HIS A 19 -3.29 10.74 1.14
N TYR A 20 -2.50 10.10 0.28
CA TYR A 20 -1.56 9.08 0.75
C TYR A 20 -0.30 9.70 1.37
N SER A 21 0.07 9.26 2.59
CA SER A 21 1.26 9.75 3.29
C SER A 21 2.56 9.55 2.51
N HIS A 22 2.64 8.52 1.65
CA HIS A 22 3.84 8.31 0.82
C HIS A 22 4.06 9.40 -0.23
N TYR A 23 3.05 10.23 -0.56
CA TYR A 23 3.26 11.40 -1.42
C TYR A 23 4.12 12.49 -0.77
N LEU A 24 4.29 12.49 0.56
CA LEU A 24 5.28 13.33 1.24
C LEU A 24 6.70 13.05 0.76
N LEU A 25 6.99 11.85 0.25
CA LEU A 25 8.31 11.50 -0.28
C LEU A 25 8.73 12.45 -1.40
N GLN A 26 7.77 12.95 -2.20
CA GLN A 26 8.04 13.92 -3.27
C GLN A 26 8.61 15.23 -2.74
N ALA A 27 8.21 15.65 -1.53
CA ALA A 27 8.66 16.88 -0.88
C ALA A 27 10.00 16.71 -0.12
N VAL A 28 10.44 15.47 0.14
CA VAL A 28 11.64 15.20 0.96
C VAL A 28 12.90 15.84 0.38
N THR A 29 13.08 15.81 -0.94
CA THR A 29 14.28 16.37 -1.58
C THR A 29 14.36 17.88 -1.42
N GLY A 30 13.29 18.60 -1.77
CA GLY A 30 13.22 20.06 -1.64
C GLY A 30 13.27 20.48 -0.18
N PHE A 31 12.65 19.70 0.71
CA PHE A 31 12.72 19.91 2.14
C PHE A 31 14.16 19.77 2.65
N ALA A 32 14.88 18.70 2.30
CA ALA A 32 16.28 18.50 2.70
C ALA A 32 17.20 19.63 2.22
N LEU A 33 17.03 20.08 0.97
CA LEU A 33 17.78 21.22 0.42
C LEU A 33 17.47 22.52 1.16
N LEU A 34 16.19 22.76 1.47
CA LEU A 34 15.78 23.88 2.30
C LEU A 34 16.41 23.79 3.69
N THR A 35 16.36 22.64 4.35
CA THR A 35 16.97 22.41 5.67
C THR A 35 18.48 22.71 5.66
N CYS A 36 19.20 22.27 4.62
CA CYS A 36 20.63 22.56 4.47
C CYS A 36 20.89 24.07 4.31
N LEU A 37 20.14 24.74 3.45
CA LEU A 37 20.22 26.20 3.29
C LEU A 37 19.90 26.94 4.59
N PHE A 38 18.89 26.47 5.32
CA PHE A 38 18.46 27.04 6.59
C PHE A 38 19.54 26.89 7.67
N ALA A 39 20.10 25.70 7.83
CA ALA A 39 21.20 25.44 8.76
C ALA A 39 22.39 26.38 8.47
N ARG A 40 22.75 26.55 7.19
CA ARG A 40 23.82 27.48 6.78
C ARG A 40 23.50 28.94 7.10
N ARG A 41 22.26 29.40 6.89
CA ARG A 41 21.83 30.78 7.19
C ARG A 41 21.77 31.07 8.68
N ILE A 42 21.22 30.16 9.47
CA ILE A 42 21.14 30.30 10.93
C ILE A 42 22.53 30.43 11.53
N ARG A 43 23.49 29.60 11.08
CA ARG A 43 24.89 29.67 11.52
C ARG A 43 25.54 31.02 11.26
N ARG A 44 25.16 31.72 10.18
CA ARG A 44 25.73 33.02 9.79
C ARG A 44 24.98 34.23 10.37
N SER A 45 23.75 34.06 10.86
CA SER A 45 22.95 35.17 11.37
C SER A 45 23.32 35.51 12.81
N SER A 46 23.69 36.77 13.07
CA SER A 46 23.92 37.29 14.42
C SER A 46 22.63 37.60 15.18
N LEU A 47 21.52 37.85 14.46
CA LEU A 47 20.25 38.29 15.06
C LEU A 47 19.37 37.10 15.50
N THR A 48 19.06 37.05 16.79
CA THR A 48 18.20 36.03 17.43
C THR A 48 16.78 36.01 16.86
N THR A 49 16.18 37.17 16.59
CA THR A 49 14.80 37.26 16.05
C THR A 49 14.65 36.62 14.68
N LYS A 50 15.67 36.73 13.81
CA LYS A 50 15.65 36.06 12.50
C LYS A 50 15.64 34.54 12.68
N LYS A 51 16.43 34.00 13.61
CA LYS A 51 16.48 32.56 13.89
C LYS A 51 15.11 32.04 14.36
N ILE A 52 14.45 32.77 15.26
CA ILE A 52 13.11 32.40 15.78
C ILE A 52 12.07 32.39 14.66
N ASN A 53 11.98 33.47 13.88
CA ASN A 53 11.01 33.53 12.77
C ASN A 53 11.24 32.42 11.74
N PHE A 54 12.50 32.06 11.47
CA PHE A 54 12.81 30.96 10.57
C PHE A 54 12.42 29.59 11.13
N ILE A 55 12.70 29.32 12.41
CA ILE A 55 12.27 28.08 13.08
C ILE A 55 10.75 27.97 13.06
N PHE A 56 10.04 29.07 13.31
CA PHE A 56 8.58 29.10 13.29
C PHE A 56 8.01 28.73 11.91
N VAL A 57 8.51 29.35 10.83
CA VAL A 57 8.09 29.01 9.45
C VAL A 57 8.37 27.53 9.12
N TYR A 58 9.53 27.02 9.54
CA TYR A 58 9.91 25.63 9.32
C TYR A 58 8.99 24.65 10.06
N LEU A 59 8.67 24.94 11.33
CA LEU A 59 7.70 24.17 12.11
C LEU A 59 6.31 24.23 11.49
N LEU A 60 5.88 25.39 10.98
CA LEU A 60 4.59 25.55 10.30
C LEU A 60 4.51 24.67 9.05
N ILE A 61 5.59 24.56 8.27
CA ILE A 61 5.67 23.65 7.12
C ILE A 61 5.52 22.19 7.57
N ILE A 62 6.26 21.75 8.59
CA ILE A 62 6.17 20.38 9.10
C ILE A 62 4.76 20.09 9.63
N ILE A 63 4.22 20.96 10.48
CA ILE A 63 2.91 20.79 11.11
C ILE A 63 1.81 20.78 10.04
N SER A 64 1.86 21.68 9.05
CA SER A 64 0.87 21.70 7.97
C SER A 64 0.90 20.43 7.13
N GLY A 65 2.09 19.91 6.82
CA GLY A 65 2.25 18.61 6.18
C GLY A 65 1.65 17.49 7.03
N LEU A 66 2.04 17.40 8.31
CA LEU A 66 1.50 16.38 9.23
C LEU A 66 -0.03 16.48 9.34
N CYS A 67 -0.60 17.66 9.54
CA CYS A 67 -2.05 17.88 9.65
C CYS A 67 -2.82 17.55 8.36
N TYR A 68 -2.22 17.73 7.18
CA TYR A 68 -2.86 17.36 5.93
C TYR A 68 -2.91 15.83 5.77
N PHE A 69 -1.81 15.14 6.11
CA PHE A 69 -1.72 13.67 5.96
C PHE A 69 -2.34 12.88 7.10
N THR A 70 -2.56 13.46 8.28
CA THR A 70 -3.39 12.85 9.34
C THR A 70 -4.85 12.74 8.89
N LYS A 71 -5.37 13.70 8.11
CA LYS A 71 -6.73 13.63 7.55
C LYS A 71 -6.91 12.53 6.51
N GLY A 72 -5.85 12.20 5.77
CA GLY A 72 -5.83 11.09 4.81
C GLY A 72 -5.63 9.71 5.42
N GLY A 73 -5.64 9.62 6.75
CA GLY A 73 -5.41 8.39 7.50
C GLY A 73 -3.98 7.85 7.46
N GLY A 74 -3.02 8.63 6.94
CA GLY A 74 -1.64 8.19 6.76
C GLY A 74 -0.72 8.37 7.98
N ILE A 75 -1.15 9.14 8.99
CA ILE A 75 -0.41 9.36 10.25
C ILE A 75 -1.38 9.03 11.39
N GLY A 76 -1.38 7.77 11.83
CA GLY A 76 -2.07 7.35 13.06
C GLY A 76 -3.55 7.00 12.95
N VAL A 77 -4.18 7.05 11.77
CA VAL A 77 -5.49 6.41 11.59
C VAL A 77 -5.23 4.97 11.20
N ASN A 78 -5.63 4.07 12.10
CA ASN A 78 -5.71 2.64 11.88
C ASN A 78 -6.56 2.34 10.63
N TYR A 79 -5.97 2.36 9.42
CA TYR A 79 -6.47 1.49 8.37
C TYR A 79 -6.23 0.09 8.87
N GLY A 80 -7.27 -0.50 9.46
CA GLY A 80 -7.28 -1.87 9.93
C GLY A 80 -6.03 -2.22 10.73
N VAL A 81 -6.10 -2.08 12.05
CA VAL A 81 -5.58 -3.17 12.88
C VAL A 81 -6.49 -4.38 12.60
N ALA A 82 -6.41 -4.94 11.40
CA ALA A 82 -6.73 -6.32 11.20
C ALA A 82 -5.69 -7.04 12.06
N LYS A 83 -6.11 -7.41 13.28
CA LYS A 83 -5.40 -8.40 14.07
C LYS A 83 -5.48 -9.70 13.28
N LEU A 84 -4.60 -9.87 12.30
CA LEU A 84 -4.18 -11.19 11.85
C LEU A 84 -3.23 -11.69 12.95
N ASP A 85 -3.74 -12.57 13.81
CA ASP A 85 -2.97 -13.35 14.80
C ASP A 85 -2.10 -12.58 15.78
N GLY A 86 -2.60 -11.48 16.35
CA GLY A 86 -1.90 -10.76 17.41
C GLY A 86 -0.62 -10.04 16.97
N ARG A 87 -0.31 -10.02 15.67
CA ARG A 87 0.77 -9.19 15.10
C ARG A 87 0.16 -7.91 14.56
N ASN A 88 0.49 -6.79 15.19
CA ASN A 88 0.11 -5.46 14.72
C ASN A 88 0.76 -5.19 13.35
N LEU A 89 0.01 -5.42 12.27
CA LEU A 89 0.38 -5.04 10.90
C LEU A 89 0.00 -3.58 10.59
N GLY A 90 -0.16 -2.74 11.61
CA GLY A 90 -0.33 -1.29 11.43
C GLY A 90 0.82 -0.76 10.59
N TYR A 91 0.50 -0.25 9.40
CA TYR A 91 1.40 0.23 8.34
C TYR A 91 2.89 0.00 8.61
N LYS A 92 3.46 -0.96 7.87
CA LYS A 92 4.88 -1.34 7.81
C LYS A 92 5.86 -0.17 7.62
N LEU A 93 5.46 1.10 7.55
CA LEU A 93 6.38 2.22 7.33
C LEU A 93 7.37 2.42 8.48
N TYR A 94 6.89 2.46 9.74
CA TYR A 94 7.80 2.55 10.89
C TYR A 94 8.65 1.29 10.99
N ALA A 95 8.03 0.11 10.91
CA ALA A 95 8.73 -1.17 10.94
C ALA A 95 9.74 -1.31 9.80
N TYR A 96 9.46 -0.76 8.61
CA TYR A 96 10.36 -0.72 7.46
C TYR A 96 11.59 0.11 7.77
N TYR A 97 11.40 1.35 8.25
CA TYR A 97 12.52 2.23 8.58
C TYR A 97 13.30 1.72 9.79
N GLU A 98 12.64 1.16 10.79
CA GLU A 98 13.27 0.53 11.94
C GLU A 98 14.11 -0.68 11.51
N THR A 99 13.55 -1.58 10.70
CA THR A 99 14.27 -2.72 10.10
C THR A 99 15.45 -2.26 9.25
N PHE A 100 15.28 -1.22 8.42
CA PHE A 100 16.37 -0.62 7.65
C PHE A 100 17.47 -0.03 8.53
N VAL A 101 17.12 0.76 9.56
CA VAL A 101 18.06 1.37 10.49
C VAL A 101 18.81 0.29 11.27
N ASN A 102 18.09 -0.69 11.79
CA ASN A 102 18.67 -1.82 12.52
C ASN A 102 19.63 -2.62 11.64
N TYR A 103 19.32 -2.82 10.36
CA TYR A 103 20.20 -3.53 9.43
C TYR A 103 21.38 -2.67 8.96
N LYS A 104 21.12 -1.53 8.29
CA LYS A 104 22.14 -0.74 7.59
C LYS A 104 22.93 0.22 8.45
N ILE A 105 22.32 0.80 9.49
CA ILE A 105 22.96 1.85 10.30
C ILE A 105 23.54 1.25 11.58
N LEU A 106 22.76 0.41 12.26
CA LEU A 106 23.12 -0.11 13.58
C LEU A 106 23.75 -1.51 13.52
N ASN A 107 23.69 -2.22 12.38
CA ASN A 107 24.16 -3.60 12.22
C ASN A 107 23.64 -4.56 13.31
N LYS A 108 22.40 -4.35 13.78
CA LYS A 108 21.75 -5.11 14.85
C LYS A 108 21.10 -6.41 14.40
N ILE A 109 20.73 -6.50 13.12
CA ILE A 109 20.06 -7.66 12.53
C ILE A 109 20.84 -8.14 11.32
N SER A 110 20.77 -9.43 11.02
CA SER A 110 21.45 -10.00 9.85
C SER A 110 20.76 -9.60 8.55
N ILE A 111 21.45 -9.77 7.41
CA ILE A 111 20.83 -9.63 6.09
C ILE A 111 19.67 -10.63 5.90
N ASN A 112 19.75 -11.82 6.51
CA ASN A 112 18.69 -12.81 6.42
C ASN A 112 17.44 -12.36 7.18
N ASP A 113 17.61 -11.78 8.37
CA ASP A 113 16.48 -11.22 9.14
C ASP A 113 15.87 -10.02 8.44
N TYR A 114 16.72 -9.16 7.85
CA TYR A 114 16.28 -8.03 7.03
C TYR A 114 15.45 -8.51 5.83
N ASN A 115 15.92 -9.53 5.10
CA ASN A 115 15.18 -10.10 3.97
C ASN A 115 13.91 -10.81 4.45
N TYR A 116 13.96 -11.52 5.58
CA TYR A 116 12.80 -12.23 6.12
C TYR A 116 11.61 -11.32 6.40
N PHE A 117 11.87 -10.07 6.84
CA PHE A 117 10.84 -9.04 6.98
C PHE A 117 10.05 -8.79 5.67
N PHE A 118 10.67 -9.02 4.52
CA PHE A 118 10.07 -8.91 3.18
C PHE A 118 9.67 -10.26 2.56
N ASN A 119 10.21 -11.40 3.04
CA ASN A 119 10.06 -12.71 2.41
C ASN A 119 8.73 -13.43 2.69
N ASP A 120 7.94 -12.98 3.67
CA ASP A 120 6.64 -13.60 3.95
C ASP A 120 5.74 -13.58 2.69
N GLU A 121 5.83 -12.50 1.92
CA GLU A 121 5.12 -12.33 0.65
C GLU A 121 5.55 -13.33 -0.42
N GLU A 122 6.85 -13.61 -0.55
CA GLU A 122 7.35 -14.62 -1.49
C GLU A 122 6.85 -16.01 -1.12
N THR A 123 6.82 -16.32 0.18
CA THR A 123 6.33 -17.61 0.68
C THR A 123 4.84 -17.79 0.38
N HIS A 124 4.00 -16.78 0.66
CA HIS A 124 2.58 -16.83 0.32
C HIS A 124 2.35 -16.97 -1.18
N MET A 125 3.17 -16.30 -1.99
CA MET A 125 3.07 -16.38 -3.45
C MET A 125 3.51 -17.73 -4.02
N LEU A 126 4.55 -18.35 -3.45
CA LEU A 126 4.92 -19.73 -3.79
C LEU A 126 3.81 -20.71 -3.40
N THR A 127 3.19 -20.53 -2.23
CA THR A 127 2.05 -21.33 -1.79
C THR A 127 0.89 -21.20 -2.76
N LEU A 128 0.45 -19.97 -3.06
CA LEU A 128 -0.62 -19.72 -4.03
C LEU A 128 -0.30 -20.35 -5.39
N LYS A 129 0.93 -20.20 -5.89
CA LYS A 129 1.36 -20.83 -7.16
C LYS A 129 1.24 -22.35 -7.12
N ARG A 130 1.64 -22.98 -6.01
CA ARG A 130 1.53 -24.43 -5.83
C ARG A 130 0.09 -24.87 -5.73
N THR A 131 -0.74 -24.16 -4.98
CA THR A 131 -2.17 -24.47 -4.85
C THR A 131 -2.87 -24.43 -6.20
N LEU A 132 -2.67 -23.36 -6.98
CA LEU A 132 -3.26 -23.25 -8.32
C LEU A 132 -2.77 -24.36 -9.28
N ASN A 133 -1.49 -24.72 -9.21
CA ASN A 133 -0.93 -25.75 -10.09
C ASN A 133 -1.25 -27.19 -9.68
N ASN A 134 -1.67 -27.42 -8.43
CA ASN A 134 -1.89 -28.78 -7.91
C ASN A 134 -3.37 -29.08 -7.72
N GLU A 135 -4.12 -28.15 -7.11
CA GLU A 135 -5.52 -28.34 -6.72
C GLU A 135 -6.48 -27.90 -7.83
N PHE A 136 -6.08 -26.93 -8.67
CA PHE A 136 -6.93 -26.33 -9.71
C PHE A 136 -6.41 -26.58 -11.13
N THR A 137 -5.82 -27.76 -11.37
CA THR A 137 -5.19 -28.14 -12.65
C THR A 137 -6.14 -28.11 -13.86
N GLU A 138 -7.42 -28.39 -13.64
CA GLU A 138 -8.45 -28.41 -14.69
C GLU A 138 -8.98 -27.00 -15.04
N ILE A 139 -8.65 -25.99 -14.22
CA ILE A 139 -9.06 -24.61 -14.46
C ILE A 139 -8.00 -23.91 -15.30
N SER A 140 -8.40 -23.46 -16.49
CA SER A 140 -7.53 -22.63 -17.33
C SER A 140 -7.09 -21.39 -16.56
N LYS A 141 -5.80 -21.05 -16.66
CA LYS A 141 -5.26 -19.81 -16.08
C LYS A 141 -6.01 -18.57 -16.58
N ASP A 142 -6.51 -18.60 -17.81
CA ASP A 142 -7.33 -17.54 -18.40
C ASP A 142 -8.78 -17.54 -17.88
N SER A 143 -9.09 -18.27 -16.81
CA SER A 143 -10.40 -18.31 -16.14
C SER A 143 -10.30 -18.03 -14.64
N ILE A 144 -9.14 -17.55 -14.18
CA ILE A 144 -8.86 -17.25 -12.77
C ILE A 144 -8.89 -15.74 -12.57
N TYR A 145 -9.69 -15.28 -11.61
CA TYR A 145 -9.64 -13.91 -11.11
C TYR A 145 -9.07 -13.88 -9.69
N ILE A 146 -8.15 -12.96 -9.42
CA ILE A 146 -7.51 -12.81 -8.11
C ILE A 146 -7.84 -11.45 -7.53
N TYR A 147 -8.62 -11.43 -6.46
CA TYR A 147 -8.97 -10.25 -5.68
C TYR A 147 -7.91 -9.98 -4.61
N THR A 148 -6.94 -9.13 -4.94
CA THR A 148 -5.77 -8.80 -4.11
C THR A 148 -5.34 -7.34 -4.29
N ASP A 149 -4.60 -6.81 -3.32
CA ASP A 149 -3.94 -5.50 -3.41
C ASP A 149 -2.61 -5.53 -4.17
N ARG A 150 -2.17 -6.70 -4.62
CA ARG A 150 -0.88 -6.91 -5.29
C ARG A 150 -1.07 -7.15 -6.78
N GLY A 151 -0.91 -6.11 -7.59
CA GLY A 151 -1.03 -6.25 -9.06
C GLY A 151 0.03 -7.14 -9.70
N TRP A 152 1.18 -7.28 -9.05
CA TRP A 152 2.25 -8.16 -9.50
C TRP A 152 1.96 -9.66 -9.26
N THR A 153 0.88 -10.00 -8.56
CA THR A 153 0.44 -11.39 -8.36
C THR A 153 0.19 -12.11 -9.69
N TYR A 154 -0.46 -11.45 -10.64
CA TYR A 154 -0.76 -12.01 -11.97
C TYR A 154 0.49 -12.43 -12.76
N PRO A 155 1.48 -11.54 -13.01
CA PRO A 155 2.70 -11.94 -13.73
C PRO A 155 3.54 -12.97 -12.96
N TYR A 156 3.53 -12.96 -11.62
CA TYR A 156 4.23 -13.97 -10.82
C TYR A 156 3.67 -15.39 -11.02
N LEU A 157 2.34 -15.49 -11.13
CA LEU A 157 1.61 -16.73 -11.33
C LEU A 157 1.50 -17.14 -12.81
N ASP A 158 1.94 -16.27 -13.72
CA ASP A 158 1.76 -16.44 -15.16
C ASP A 158 0.26 -16.59 -15.50
N ILE A 159 -0.57 -15.70 -14.94
CA ILE A 159 -2.02 -15.63 -15.13
C ILE A 159 -2.34 -14.33 -15.87
N ARG A 160 -3.17 -14.42 -16.90
CA ARG A 160 -3.66 -13.24 -17.61
C ARG A 160 -4.75 -12.56 -16.78
N ILE A 161 -4.66 -11.24 -16.65
CA ILE A 161 -5.71 -10.45 -15.99
C ILE A 161 -6.96 -10.50 -16.89
N PRO A 162 -8.08 -11.02 -16.38
CA PRO A 162 -9.26 -11.21 -17.21
C PRO A 162 -10.12 -9.96 -17.36
N THR A 163 -9.98 -9.02 -16.44
CA THR A 163 -10.74 -7.78 -16.35
C THR A 163 -9.81 -6.56 -16.40
N PHE A 164 -10.35 -5.35 -16.28
CA PHE A 164 -9.49 -4.21 -16.00
C PHE A 164 -8.93 -4.34 -14.58
N TYR A 165 -7.60 -4.38 -14.47
CA TYR A 165 -6.99 -4.55 -13.15
C TYR A 165 -7.19 -3.31 -12.28
N SER A 166 -7.83 -3.51 -11.13
CA SER A 166 -7.82 -2.60 -10.00
C SER A 166 -7.45 -3.40 -8.75
N THR A 167 -6.57 -2.85 -7.92
CA THR A 167 -6.33 -3.43 -6.59
C THR A 167 -7.61 -3.38 -5.80
N ALA A 168 -7.85 -4.34 -4.90
CA ALA A 168 -9.05 -4.35 -4.07
C ALA A 168 -9.24 -3.04 -3.29
N TYR A 169 -8.15 -2.47 -2.80
CA TYR A 169 -8.11 -1.15 -2.17
C TYR A 169 -8.61 -0.03 -3.10
N HIS A 170 -8.20 -0.04 -4.36
CA HIS A 170 -8.67 0.97 -5.32
C HIS A 170 -10.10 0.75 -5.80
N THR A 171 -10.55 -0.52 -5.85
CA THR A 171 -11.94 -0.86 -6.15
C THR A 171 -12.88 -0.22 -5.12
N ASN A 172 -12.52 -0.28 -3.83
CA ASN A 172 -13.32 0.31 -2.76
C ASN A 172 -13.23 1.85 -2.66
N LEU A 173 -12.19 2.47 -3.25
CA LEU A 173 -12.00 3.92 -3.20
C LEU A 173 -12.55 4.66 -4.43
N ALA A 174 -12.67 3.98 -5.57
CA ALA A 174 -13.24 4.58 -6.77
C ALA A 174 -14.76 4.67 -6.66
N SER A 175 -15.34 5.78 -7.11
CA SER A 175 -16.79 6.03 -7.02
C SER A 175 -17.65 4.98 -7.72
N ASP A 176 -17.12 4.36 -8.77
CA ASP A 176 -17.74 3.32 -9.58
C ASP A 176 -16.97 1.98 -9.52
N GLY A 177 -15.99 1.85 -8.62
CA GLY A 177 -15.06 0.73 -8.61
C GLY A 177 -15.74 -0.62 -8.38
N SER A 178 -16.58 -0.72 -7.35
CA SER A 178 -17.33 -1.93 -7.02
C SER A 178 -18.32 -2.33 -8.12
N GLU A 179 -19.12 -1.37 -8.62
CA GLU A 179 -20.08 -1.62 -9.71
C GLU A 179 -19.38 -2.11 -10.96
N ARG A 180 -18.28 -1.45 -11.33
CA ARG A 180 -17.45 -1.81 -12.48
C ARG A 180 -16.88 -3.22 -12.32
N LEU A 181 -16.31 -3.56 -11.17
CA LEU A 181 -15.75 -4.88 -10.92
C LEU A 181 -16.83 -5.96 -11.07
N ILE A 182 -18.00 -5.79 -10.46
CA ILE A 182 -19.08 -6.78 -10.54
C ILE A 182 -19.57 -6.97 -11.97
N ARG A 183 -19.69 -5.88 -12.74
CA ARG A 183 -20.04 -5.96 -14.16
C ARG A 183 -18.99 -6.77 -14.93
N GLU A 184 -17.70 -6.46 -14.74
CA GLU A 184 -16.61 -7.15 -15.41
C GLU A 184 -16.53 -8.64 -15.01
N LEU A 185 -16.75 -8.99 -13.73
CA LEU A 185 -16.79 -10.38 -13.27
C LEU A 185 -17.98 -11.16 -13.84
N LYS A 186 -19.14 -10.51 -14.03
CA LYS A 186 -20.31 -11.13 -14.66
C LYS A 186 -20.13 -11.33 -16.16
N GLU A 187 -19.44 -10.41 -16.83
CA GLU A 187 -19.16 -10.48 -18.27
C GLU A 187 -18.08 -11.52 -18.58
N PHE A 188 -17.00 -11.51 -17.81
CA PHE A 188 -15.87 -12.43 -17.99
C PHE A 188 -16.20 -13.86 -17.51
N ASP A 189 -16.95 -13.98 -16.42
CA ASP A 189 -17.37 -15.22 -15.80
C ASP A 189 -16.22 -16.16 -15.38
N PRO A 190 -15.39 -15.76 -14.39
CA PRO A 190 -14.28 -16.58 -13.93
C PRO A 190 -14.77 -17.94 -13.39
N LYS A 191 -14.02 -19.00 -13.68
CA LYS A 191 -14.26 -20.32 -13.08
C LYS A 191 -13.75 -20.40 -11.64
N LEU A 192 -12.72 -19.61 -11.32
CA LEU A 192 -12.12 -19.52 -9.99
C LEU A 192 -11.93 -18.06 -9.61
N ILE A 193 -12.41 -17.70 -8.42
CA ILE A 193 -12.07 -16.46 -7.75
C ILE A 193 -11.19 -16.80 -6.55
N VAL A 194 -9.99 -16.21 -6.51
CA VAL A 194 -9.08 -16.29 -5.36
C VAL A 194 -9.11 -14.95 -4.64
N MET A 195 -9.45 -14.96 -3.36
CA MET A 195 -9.58 -13.75 -2.55
C MET A 195 -8.52 -13.73 -1.46
N GLU A 196 -7.76 -12.63 -1.35
CA GLU A 196 -6.80 -12.48 -0.27
C GLU A 196 -7.50 -12.14 1.06
N GLN A 197 -7.16 -12.90 2.11
CA GLN A 197 -7.68 -12.70 3.45
C GLN A 197 -7.27 -11.35 4.04
N GLY A 198 -8.22 -10.74 4.75
CA GLY A 198 -8.06 -9.46 5.44
C GLY A 198 -8.18 -8.23 4.53
N ILE A 199 -8.43 -8.42 3.24
CA ILE A 199 -8.78 -7.33 2.34
C ILE A 199 -10.28 -6.99 2.46
N PRO A 200 -10.67 -5.70 2.50
CA PRO A 200 -12.07 -5.31 2.54
C PRO A 200 -12.85 -5.80 1.31
N SER A 201 -13.93 -6.55 1.56
CA SER A 201 -14.98 -6.87 0.60
C SER A 201 -16.07 -5.80 0.55
N PHE A 202 -17.04 -5.98 -0.34
CA PHE A 202 -18.25 -5.17 -0.44
C PHE A 202 -19.45 -6.08 -0.75
N GLU A 203 -20.65 -5.61 -0.40
CA GLU A 203 -21.88 -6.41 -0.37
C GLU A 203 -22.19 -7.10 -1.71
N GLU A 204 -21.96 -6.42 -2.82
CA GLU A 204 -22.23 -6.96 -4.15
C GLU A 204 -21.26 -8.09 -4.53
N LEU A 205 -20.01 -8.06 -4.04
CA LEU A 205 -19.05 -9.16 -4.23
C LEU A 205 -19.45 -10.37 -3.40
N ASP A 206 -19.80 -10.15 -2.13
CA ASP A 206 -20.27 -11.21 -1.23
C ASP A 206 -21.55 -11.87 -1.78
N THR A 207 -22.44 -11.07 -2.37
CA THR A 207 -23.64 -11.55 -3.06
C THR A 207 -23.29 -12.37 -4.29
N LEU A 208 -22.35 -11.91 -5.14
CA LEU A 208 -21.90 -12.66 -6.31
C LEU A 208 -21.30 -14.02 -5.92
N LEU A 209 -20.42 -14.03 -4.91
CA LEU A 209 -19.76 -15.24 -4.40
C LEU A 209 -20.79 -16.24 -3.84
N SER A 210 -21.71 -15.79 -2.98
CA SER A 210 -22.71 -16.67 -2.37
C SER A 210 -23.74 -17.24 -3.35
N GLN A 211 -24.03 -16.53 -4.45
CA GLN A 211 -25.00 -16.98 -5.46
C GLN A 211 -24.39 -17.92 -6.50
N ARG A 212 -23.20 -17.60 -7.02
CA ARG A 212 -22.63 -18.25 -8.22
C ARG A 212 -21.46 -19.16 -7.92
N TYR A 213 -20.83 -19.02 -6.75
CA TYR A 213 -19.64 -19.75 -6.41
C TYR A 213 -19.87 -20.62 -5.17
N GLN A 214 -19.08 -21.67 -5.06
CA GLN A 214 -18.93 -22.48 -3.86
C GLN A 214 -17.57 -22.17 -3.25
N TYR A 215 -17.54 -21.96 -1.94
CA TYR A 215 -16.30 -21.93 -1.19
C TYR A 215 -15.70 -23.34 -1.20
N VAL A 216 -14.46 -23.48 -1.64
CA VAL A 216 -13.77 -24.78 -1.77
C VAL A 216 -12.81 -24.99 -0.63
N TYR A 217 -11.96 -23.98 -0.37
CA TYR A 217 -10.79 -24.12 0.50
C TYR A 217 -10.28 -22.74 0.94
N GLU A 218 -9.53 -22.70 2.04
CA GLU A 218 -8.69 -21.56 2.43
C GLU A 218 -7.31 -22.04 2.88
N ASP A 219 -6.28 -21.26 2.56
CA ASP A 219 -4.96 -21.37 3.16
C ASP A 219 -4.71 -20.23 4.15
N ASN A 220 -3.47 -20.03 4.60
CA ASN A 220 -3.14 -18.98 5.57
C ASN A 220 -3.32 -17.54 5.05
N LYS A 221 -3.57 -17.36 3.74
CA LYS A 221 -3.58 -16.06 3.10
C LYS A 221 -4.69 -15.87 2.07
N TYR A 222 -5.22 -16.93 1.48
CA TYR A 222 -6.19 -16.88 0.41
C TYR A 222 -7.40 -17.79 0.65
N GLU A 223 -8.56 -17.32 0.21
CA GLU A 223 -9.83 -18.04 0.12
C GLU A 223 -10.11 -18.36 -1.36
N TYR A 224 -10.63 -19.55 -1.63
CA TYR A 224 -10.81 -20.06 -2.99
C TYR A 224 -12.30 -20.36 -3.25
N TYR A 225 -12.83 -19.73 -4.30
CA TYR A 225 -14.24 -19.82 -4.69
C TYR A 225 -14.34 -20.34 -6.13
N GLU A 226 -14.87 -21.55 -6.30
CA GLU A 226 -15.07 -22.17 -7.61
C GLU A 226 -16.52 -21.96 -8.07
N MET A 227 -16.73 -21.76 -9.37
CA MET A 227 -18.07 -21.61 -9.92
C MET A 227 -18.90 -22.90 -9.74
N ARG A 228 -20.18 -22.76 -9.40
CA ARG A 228 -21.14 -23.88 -9.23
C ARG A 228 -21.57 -24.51 -10.55
#